data_AF-A0A920G6E7-F1
#
_entry.id   AF-A0A920G6E7-F1
#
_cell.length_a   1.000
_cell.length_b   1.000
_cell.length_c   1.000
_cell.angle_alpha   90.00
_cell.angle_beta   90.00
_cell.angle_gamma   90.00
#
_symmetry.space_group_name_H-M   'P 1'
#
loop_
_entity.id
_entity.type
_entity.pdbx_description
1 polymer ?
#
loop_
_entity_poly.entity_id
_entity_poly.type
_entity_poly.pdbx_seq_one_letter_code
_entity_poly.pdbx_strand_id
1 'polypeptide(L)'
;MHGKRGQRSRRQNGLTLLETLLTLSLVAVLLSIGLPTFQDQLADRRARAAAEQFYAAAQFARGTAQRLRRPVVLCPVNNPEAAVPQCDGDFGG
;
A
#
# COMPACT_ATOMS: atom_id res chain seq x y z
N MET A 1 -0.13 57.12 43.10
CA MET A 1 -0.14 56.87 41.65
C MET A 1 -0.11 55.36 41.40
N HIS A 2 -1.25 54.73 41.14
CA HIS A 2 -1.34 53.29 40.85
C HIS A 2 -1.88 53.08 39.43
N GLY A 3 -0.97 52.86 38.48
CA GLY A 3 -1.30 52.50 37.10
C GLY A 3 -1.79 51.05 37.03
N LYS A 4 -3.10 50.86 36.81
CA LYS A 4 -3.68 49.55 36.50
C LYS A 4 -3.22 49.14 35.09
N ARG A 5 -2.34 48.13 35.02
CA ARG A 5 -1.97 47.45 33.76
C ARG A 5 -3.19 46.69 33.25
N GLY A 6 -3.71 47.11 32.09
CA GLY A 6 -4.80 46.42 31.41
C GLY A 6 -4.40 45.00 31.02
N GLN A 7 -5.05 44.01 31.64
CA GLN A 7 -4.93 42.60 31.27
C GLN A 7 -5.59 42.39 29.90
N ARG A 8 -4.78 42.16 28.86
CA ARG A 8 -5.29 41.66 27.57
C ARG A 8 -5.70 40.20 27.74
N SER A 9 -7.00 39.96 27.91
CA SER A 9 -7.59 38.63 27.76
C SER A 9 -7.34 38.14 26.33
N ARG A 10 -6.57 37.05 26.20
CA ARG A 10 -6.36 36.36 24.92
C ARG A 10 -7.69 35.68 24.59
N ARG A 11 -8.46 36.23 23.63
CA ARG A 11 -9.70 35.60 23.16
C ARG A 11 -9.38 34.21 22.62
N GLN A 12 -9.85 33.18 23.30
CA GLN A 12 -9.85 31.82 22.80
C GLN A 12 -11.04 31.71 21.86
N ASN A 13 -10.80 31.63 20.55
CA ASN A 13 -11.83 31.36 19.57
C ASN A 13 -12.02 29.84 19.52
N GLY A 14 -13.09 29.32 20.12
CA GLY A 14 -13.48 27.91 20.03
C GLY A 14 -14.22 27.60 18.74
N LEU A 15 -14.24 26.32 18.34
CA LEU A 15 -15.03 25.81 17.23
C LEU A 15 -16.53 25.86 17.58
N THR A 16 -17.36 26.22 16.61
CA THR A 16 -18.82 26.21 16.80
C THR A 16 -19.37 24.80 16.62
N LEU A 17 -20.51 24.49 17.25
CA LEU A 17 -21.20 23.20 17.07
C LEU A 17 -21.60 22.97 15.60
N LEU A 18 -21.92 24.05 14.87
CA LEU A 18 -22.23 23.97 13.45
C LEU A 18 -21.00 23.63 12.61
N GLU A 19 -19.85 24.20 12.94
CA GLU A 19 -18.59 23.97 12.23
C GLU A 19 -18.09 22.53 12.41
N THR A 20 -18.22 21.95 13.60
CA THR A 20 -17.88 20.54 13.81
C THR A 20 -18.82 19.59 13.07
N LEU A 21 -20.13 19.89 13.04
CA LEU A 21 -21.10 19.10 12.26
C LEU A 21 -20.84 19.18 10.75
N LEU A 22 -20.51 20.36 10.23
CA LEU A 22 -20.18 20.54 8.82
C LEU A 22 -18.86 19.87 8.45
N THR A 23 -17.82 20.00 9.28
CA THR A 23 -16.54 19.34 9.02
C THR A 23 -16.66 17.82 9.05
N LEU A 24 -17.37 17.25 10.03
CA LEU A 24 -17.62 15.81 10.09
C LEU A 24 -18.47 15.32 8.91
N SER A 25 -19.48 16.07 8.47
CA SER A 25 -20.29 15.67 7.32
C SER A 25 -19.47 15.65 6.02
N LEU A 26 -18.62 16.65 5.79
CA LEU A 26 -17.69 16.69 4.66
C LEU A 26 -16.69 15.51 4.73
N VAL A 27 -16.10 15.25 5.90
CA VAL A 27 -15.18 14.12 6.09
C VAL A 27 -15.88 12.79 5.79
N ALA A 28 -17.12 12.60 6.26
CA ALA A 28 -17.88 11.38 5.98
C ALA A 28 -18.12 11.16 4.48
N VAL A 29 -18.46 12.22 3.73
CA VAL A 29 -18.63 12.16 2.27
C VAL A 29 -17.31 11.85 1.56
N LEU A 30 -16.20 12.44 2.00
CA LEU A 30 -14.89 12.14 1.40
C LEU A 30 -14.46 10.70 1.67
N LEU A 31 -14.69 10.19 2.89
CA LEU A 31 -14.33 8.83 3.27
C LEU A 31 -15.18 7.79 2.54
N SER A 32 -16.46 8.04 2.29
CA SER A 32 -17.31 7.09 1.56
C SER A 32 -16.86 6.86 0.13
N ILE A 33 -16.19 7.85 -0.49
CA ILE A 33 -15.61 7.75 -1.84
C ILE A 33 -14.15 7.23 -1.78
N GLY A 34 -13.37 7.68 -0.79
CA GLY A 34 -11.94 7.38 -0.68
C GLY A 34 -11.61 5.97 -0.17
N LEU A 35 -12.42 5.42 0.73
CA LEU A 35 -12.18 4.08 1.29
C LEU A 35 -12.35 2.93 0.27
N PRO A 36 -13.44 2.84 -0.51
CA PRO A 36 -13.57 1.74 -1.48
C PRO A 36 -12.48 1.79 -2.55
N THR A 37 -12.14 2.99 -3.05
CA THR A 37 -11.09 3.16 -4.06
C THR A 37 -9.71 2.70 -3.58
N PHE A 38 -9.39 2.86 -2.29
CA PHE A 38 -8.14 2.37 -1.73
C PHE A 38 -8.07 0.83 -1.70
N GLN A 39 -9.19 0.16 -1.44
CA GLN A 39 -9.26 -1.31 -1.44
C GLN A 39 -9.01 -1.87 -2.84
N ASP A 40 -9.65 -1.29 -3.85
CA ASP A 40 -9.47 -1.68 -5.26
C ASP A 40 -8.03 -1.47 -5.72
N GLN A 41 -7.43 -0.32 -5.37
CA GLN A 41 -6.03 -0.01 -5.65
C GLN A 41 -5.08 -1.03 -5.00
N LEU A 42 -5.37 -1.46 -3.76
CA LEU A 42 -4.54 -2.44 -3.08
C LEU A 42 -4.67 -3.83 -3.72
N ALA A 43 -5.87 -4.23 -4.13
CA ALA A 43 -6.09 -5.49 -4.83
C ALA A 43 -5.36 -5.51 -6.18
N ASP A 44 -5.49 -4.45 -6.98
CA ASP A 44 -4.81 -4.30 -8.27
C ASP A 44 -3.28 -4.27 -8.10
N ARG A 45 -2.77 -3.55 -7.08
CA ARG A 45 -1.33 -3.55 -6.76
C ARG A 45 -0.81 -4.94 -6.39
N ARG A 46 -1.58 -5.74 -5.65
CA ARG A 46 -1.19 -7.13 -5.31
C ARG A 46 -1.12 -7.99 -6.56
N ALA A 47 -2.13 -7.92 -7.42
CA ALA A 47 -2.15 -8.66 -8.68
C ALA A 47 -0.97 -8.26 -9.60
N ARG A 48 -0.75 -6.96 -9.77
CA ARG A 48 0.39 -6.43 -10.55
C ARG A 48 1.73 -6.80 -9.94
N ALA A 49 1.90 -6.71 -8.63
CA ALA A 49 3.14 -7.07 -7.96
C ALA A 49 3.51 -8.54 -8.19
N ALA A 50 2.55 -9.46 -8.09
CA ALA A 50 2.78 -10.88 -8.40
C ALA A 50 3.20 -11.08 -9.86
N ALA A 51 2.52 -10.42 -10.81
CA ALA A 51 2.86 -10.48 -12.22
C ALA A 51 4.26 -9.90 -12.52
N GLU A 52 4.62 -8.78 -11.91
CA GLU A 52 5.94 -8.14 -12.05
C GLU A 52 7.07 -9.02 -11.50
N GLN A 53 6.85 -9.65 -10.33
CA GLN A 53 7.81 -10.60 -9.76
C GLN A 53 8.06 -11.79 -10.70
N PHE A 54 6.99 -12.36 -11.25
CA PHE A 54 7.10 -13.43 -12.24
C PHE A 54 7.80 -12.96 -13.52
N TYR A 55 7.44 -11.77 -14.03
CA TYR A 55 8.05 -11.19 -15.21
C TYR A 55 9.56 -10.99 -15.02
N ALA A 56 9.98 -10.45 -13.88
CA ALA A 56 11.38 -10.29 -13.53
C ALA A 56 12.12 -11.64 -13.49
N ALA A 57 11.53 -12.67 -12.87
CA ALA A 57 12.09 -14.02 -12.85
C ALA A 57 12.20 -14.62 -14.26
N ALA A 58 11.20 -14.41 -15.13
CA ALA A 58 11.21 -14.90 -16.50
C ALA A 58 12.29 -14.20 -17.35
N GLN A 59 12.47 -12.89 -17.19
CA GLN A 59 13.55 -12.16 -17.84
C GLN A 59 14.93 -12.64 -17.38
N PHE A 60 15.08 -12.89 -16.08
CA PHE A 60 16.30 -13.50 -15.54
C PHE A 60 16.56 -14.90 -16.13
N ALA A 61 15.54 -15.77 -16.17
CA ALA A 61 15.64 -17.11 -16.76
C ALA A 61 16.01 -17.06 -18.25
N ARG A 62 15.46 -16.11 -19.01
CA ARG A 62 15.85 -15.89 -20.41
C ARG A 62 17.32 -15.48 -20.54
N GLY A 63 17.77 -14.55 -19.70
CA GLY A 63 19.18 -14.14 -19.68
C GLY A 63 20.12 -15.28 -19.32
N THR A 64 19.75 -16.13 -18.37
CA THR A 64 20.55 -17.31 -18.00
C THR A 64 20.52 -18.39 -19.07
N ALA A 65 19.37 -18.66 -19.70
CA ALA A 65 19.25 -19.60 -20.81
C ALA A 65 20.15 -19.21 -22.01
N GLN A 66 20.16 -17.93 -22.36
CA GLN A 66 21.04 -17.39 -23.40
C GLN A 66 22.52 -17.56 -23.04
N ARG A 67 22.91 -17.22 -21.80
CA ARG A 67 24.30 -17.34 -21.33
C ARG A 67 24.79 -18.79 -21.29
N LEU A 68 23.95 -19.71 -20.81
CA LEU A 68 24.29 -21.12 -20.64
C LEU A 68 24.08 -21.94 -21.91
N ARG A 69 23.47 -21.36 -22.95
CA ARG A 69 23.06 -22.04 -24.20
C ARG A 69 22.27 -23.33 -23.95
N ARG A 70 21.47 -23.34 -22.89
CA ARG A 70 20.62 -24.47 -22.52
C ARG A 70 19.25 -23.96 -22.06
N PRO A 71 18.19 -24.75 -22.24
CA PRO A 71 16.88 -24.39 -21.72
C PRO A 71 16.96 -24.23 -20.19
N VAL A 72 16.40 -23.13 -19.68
CA VAL A 72 16.23 -22.86 -18.26
C VAL A 72 14.73 -22.66 -18.02
N VAL A 73 14.22 -23.33 -17.00
CA VAL A 73 12.81 -23.26 -16.59
C VAL A 73 12.74 -22.65 -15.19
N LEU A 74 11.65 -21.91 -14.93
CA LEU A 74 11.33 -21.50 -13.57
C LEU A 74 10.64 -22.67 -12.86
N CYS A 75 10.99 -22.88 -11.61
CA CYS A 75 10.38 -23.88 -10.75
C CYS A 75 9.69 -23.18 -9.57
N PRO A 76 8.38 -23.36 -9.37
CA PRO A 76 7.71 -22.94 -8.16
C PRO A 76 8.03 -23.96 -7.05
N VAL A 77 8.37 -23.46 -5.87
CA VAL A 77 8.75 -24.30 -4.71
C VAL A 77 7.81 -23.97 -3.54
N ASN A 78 7.22 -24.99 -2.92
CA ASN A 78 6.34 -24.80 -1.78
C ASN A 78 7.11 -24.57 -0.47
N ASN A 79 8.27 -25.21 -0.34
CA ASN A 79 9.15 -25.05 0.81
C ASN A 79 10.60 -24.77 0.36
N PRO A 80 11.03 -23.50 0.35
CA PRO A 80 12.39 -23.14 -0.07
C PRO A 80 13.47 -23.61 0.93
N GLU A 81 13.08 -23.95 2.17
CA GLU A 81 14.01 -24.39 3.22
C GLU A 81 14.17 -25.92 3.27
N ALA A 82 13.48 -26.65 2.39
CA ALA A 82 13.64 -28.10 2.28
C ALA A 82 15.07 -28.48 1.85
N ALA A 83 15.58 -29.60 2.38
CA ALA A 83 16.92 -30.11 2.05
C ALA A 83 17.11 -30.37 0.53
N VAL A 84 16.01 -30.69 -0.17
CA VAL A 84 15.95 -30.69 -1.64
C VAL A 84 14.67 -29.97 -2.05
N PRO A 85 14.75 -28.75 -2.58
CA PRO A 85 13.55 -28.04 -3.04
C PRO A 85 12.94 -28.78 -4.24
N GLN A 86 11.68 -29.17 -4.11
CA GLN A 86 10.93 -29.83 -5.17
C GLN A 86 10.18 -28.78 -6.01
N CYS A 87 10.10 -29.01 -7.32
CA CYS A 87 9.31 -28.18 -8.23
C CYS A 87 7.85 -28.67 -8.22
N ASP A 88 7.18 -28.56 -7.08
CA ASP A 88 5.83 -29.05 -6.83
C ASP A 88 4.83 -27.92 -6.51
N GLY A 89 5.28 -26.66 -6.58
CA GLY A 89 4.43 -25.50 -6.32
C GLY A 89 3.57 -25.07 -7.51
N ASP A 90 2.75 -24.05 -7.28
CA ASP A 90 2.04 -23.33 -8.33
C ASP A 90 2.50 -21.87 -8.43
N PHE A 91 2.41 -21.29 -9.62
CA PHE A 91 2.78 -19.89 -9.87
C PHE A 91 1.64 -18.90 -9.55
N GLY A 92 0.43 -19.41 -9.28
CA GLY A 92 -0.81 -18.65 -9.26
C GLY A 92 -1.68 -18.90 -8.04
N GLY A 93 -1.10 -19.07 -6.85
CA GLY A 93 -1.84 -19.11 -5.58
C GLY A 93 -2.43 -20.48 -5.26
#